data_AF-A0A9E4LSZ2-F1
#
_entry.id   AF-A0A9E4LSZ2-F1
#
_cell.length_a   1.000
_cell.length_b   1.000
_cell.length_c   1.000
_cell.angle_alpha   90.00
_cell.angle_beta   90.00
_cell.angle_gamma   90.00
#
_symmetry.space_group_name_H-M   'P 1'
#
loop_
_entity.id
_entity.type
_entity.pdbx_description
1 polymer ?
#
loop_
_entity_poly.entity_id
_entity_poly.type
_entity_poly.pdbx_seq_one_letter_code
_entity_poly.pdbx_strand_id
1 'polypeptide(L)' 'MPWPGPAHPIPLPACGEVVLAAVAAGLTLLDVGEHAPDAEFARRYPRAERYVGWPMLLVLVLRAATTPVP' A
#
# COMPACT_ATOMS: atom_id res chain seq x y z
N MET A 1 -3.19 -19.99 1.10
CA MET A 1 -4.38 -20.11 1.97
C MET A 1 -5.23 -18.86 1.75
N PRO A 2 -6.53 -18.95 1.43
CA PRO A 2 -7.37 -17.78 1.19
C PRO A 2 -7.71 -17.08 2.51
N TRP A 3 -7.59 -15.76 2.54
CA TRP A 3 -7.90 -14.91 3.69
C TRP A 3 -9.42 -14.85 3.98
N PRO A 4 -9.90 -15.05 5.22
CA PRO A 4 -11.34 -15.06 5.54
C PRO A 4 -11.86 -13.77 6.21
N GLY A 5 -11.06 -12.70 6.30
CA GLY A 5 -11.39 -11.47 7.03
C GLY A 5 -12.35 -10.51 6.30
N PRO A 6 -12.97 -9.55 7.03
CA PRO A 6 -14.25 -8.94 6.68
C PRO A 6 -14.23 -8.29 5.30
N ALA A 7 -15.36 -8.41 4.58
CA ALA A 7 -15.63 -7.60 3.40
C ALA A 7 -15.29 -6.14 3.73
N HIS A 8 -14.18 -5.63 3.17
CA HIS A 8 -13.80 -4.25 3.36
C HIS A 8 -14.97 -3.41 2.80
N PRO A 9 -15.59 -2.51 3.58
CA PRO A 9 -16.83 -1.84 3.17
C PRO A 9 -16.63 -0.91 1.97
N ILE A 10 -15.38 -0.65 1.59
CA ILE A 10 -14.97 0.13 0.43
C ILE A 10 -13.90 -0.69 -0.30
N PRO A 11 -14.09 -1.05 -1.58
CA PRO A 11 -13.02 -1.67 -2.36
C PRO A 11 -11.90 -0.65 -2.51
N LEU A 12 -10.74 -0.98 -1.96
CA LEU A 12 -9.52 -0.23 -2.26
C LEU A 12 -9.09 -0.54 -3.70
N PRO A 13 -8.57 0.44 -4.44
CA PRO A 13 -7.98 0.16 -5.75
C PRO A 13 -6.87 -0.86 -5.60
N ALA A 14 -6.74 -1.75 -6.59
CA ALA A 14 -5.63 -2.71 -6.61
C ALA A 14 -4.30 -1.95 -6.62
N CYS A 15 -3.23 -2.51 -6.03
CA CYS A 15 -1.93 -1.84 -5.98
C CYS A 15 -1.47 -1.35 -7.38
N GLY A 16 -1.71 -2.17 -8.41
CA GLY A 16 -1.40 -1.82 -9.80
C GLY A 16 -2.17 -0.61 -10.33
N GLU A 17 -3.43 -0.41 -9.92
CA GLU A 17 -4.23 0.75 -10.35
C GLU A 17 -3.65 2.05 -9.79
N VAL A 18 -3.23 2.04 -8.53
CA VAL A 18 -2.61 3.22 -7.89
C VAL A 18 -1.28 3.56 -8.55
N VAL A 19 -0.46 2.54 -8.83
CA VAL A 19 0.83 2.70 -9.53
C VAL A 19 0.63 3.29 -10.92
N LEU A 20 -0.30 2.74 -11.70
CA LEU A 20 -0.59 3.22 -13.05
C LEU A 20 -1.17 4.63 -13.04
N ALA A 21 -2.04 4.95 -12.08
CA ALA A 21 -2.57 6.31 -11.91
C ALA A 21 -1.46 7.32 -11.59
N ALA A 22 -0.50 6.97 -10.72
CA ALA A 22 0.64 7.84 -10.39
C ALA A 22 1.53 8.11 -11.63
N VAL A 23 1.82 7.07 -12.42
CA VAL A 23 2.59 7.21 -13.67
C VAL A 23 1.83 8.05 -14.70
N ALA A 24 0.52 7.82 -14.85
CA ALA A 24 -0.33 8.59 -15.74
C ALA A 24 -0.42 10.07 -15.35
N ALA A 25 -0.30 10.37 -14.05
CA ALA A 25 -0.21 11.74 -13.52
C ALA A 25 1.18 12.38 -13.70
N GLY A 26 2.12 11.71 -14.37
CA GLY A 26 3.48 12.21 -14.60
C GLY A 26 4.39 12.12 -13.37
N LEU A 27 4.04 11.33 -12.35
CA LEU A 27 4.93 11.10 -11.21
C LEU A 27 5.94 10.00 -11.55
N THR A 28 7.19 10.19 -11.15
CA THR A 28 8.20 9.15 -11.24
C THR A 28 8.10 8.25 -10.01
N LEU A 29 7.85 6.97 -10.22
CA LEU A 29 7.86 5.96 -9.18
C LEU A 29 9.31 5.63 -8.79
N LEU A 30 9.64 5.81 -7.52
CA LEU A 30 10.98 5.54 -6.97
C LEU A 30 11.02 4.21 -6.22
N ASP A 31 9.97 3.88 -5.46
CA ASP A 31 9.89 2.64 -4.69
C ASP A 31 8.43 2.24 -4.40
N VAL A 32 8.21 0.95 -4.21
CA VAL A 32 6.93 0.33 -3.84
C VAL A 32 7.19 -0.67 -2.72
N GLY A 33 6.65 -0.39 -1.54
CA GLY A 33 6.74 -1.24 -0.37
C GLY A 33 5.39 -1.77 0.06
N GLU A 34 5.28 -3.08 0.25
CA GLU A 34 4.15 -3.70 0.95
C GLU A 34 4.62 -4.11 2.35
N HIS A 35 3.92 -3.61 3.37
CA HIS A 35 4.29 -3.82 4.75
C HIS A 35 3.19 -4.57 5.51
N ALA A 36 3.58 -5.73 6.04
CA ALA A 36 2.79 -6.50 6.99
C ALA A 36 3.25 -6.17 8.43
N PRO A 37 2.33 -6.10 9.40
CA PRO A 37 2.74 -6.07 10.80
C PRO A 37 3.44 -7.39 11.16
N ASP A 38 4.46 -7.30 12.01
CA ASP A 38 5.13 -8.45 12.58
C ASP A 38 4.57 -8.81 13.97
N ALA A 39 5.10 -9.88 14.57
CA ALA A 39 4.69 -10.33 15.89
C ALA A 39 4.97 -9.30 16.99
N GLU A 40 6.04 -8.49 16.87
CA GLU A 40 6.35 -7.46 17.85
C GLU A 40 5.34 -6.31 17.78
N PHE A 41 4.99 -5.88 16.57
CA PHE A 41 3.96 -4.90 16.31
C PHE A 41 2.60 -5.35 16.83
N ALA A 42 2.25 -6.63 16.59
CA ALA A 42 1.01 -7.22 17.08
C ALA A 42 0.94 -7.29 18.61
N ARG A 43 2.07 -7.50 19.31
CA ARG A 43 2.12 -7.42 20.79
C ARG A 43 1.81 -6.02 21.32
N ARG A 44 2.20 -4.97 20.59
CA ARG A 44 1.90 -3.58 20.95
C ARG A 44 0.46 -3.21 20.59
N TYR A 45 -0.07 -3.80 19.52
CA TYR A 45 -1.42 -3.54 19.02
C TYR A 45 -2.15 -4.86 18.73
N PRO A 46 -2.84 -5.47 19.72
CA PRO A 46 -3.44 -6.80 19.57
C PRO A 46 -4.41 -6.93 18.38
N ARG A 47 -5.08 -5.84 18.00
CA ARG A 47 -5.95 -5.80 16.81
C ARG A 47 -5.21 -6.09 15.49
N ALA A 48 -3.90 -5.89 15.48
CA ALA A 48 -3.04 -6.16 14.32
C ALA A 48 -2.66 -7.63 14.17
N GLU A 49 -2.88 -8.50 15.18
CA GLU A 49 -2.55 -9.94 15.13
C GLU A 49 -3.14 -10.63 13.90
N ARG A 50 -4.40 -10.30 13.56
CA ARG A 50 -5.07 -10.88 12.40
C ARG A 50 -4.33 -10.60 11.09
N TYR A 51 -3.55 -9.53 11.02
CA TYR A 51 -2.86 -9.11 9.81
C TYR A 51 -1.39 -9.53 9.75
N VAL A 52 -0.89 -10.27 10.74
CA VAL A 52 0.50 -10.71 10.73
C VAL A 52 0.76 -11.60 9.50
N GLY A 53 1.78 -11.26 8.73
CA GLY A 53 2.11 -11.92 7.47
C GLY A 53 1.23 -11.52 6.27
N TRP A 54 0.30 -10.58 6.45
CA TRP A 54 -0.51 -10.00 5.38
C TRP A 54 -0.22 -8.50 5.23
N PRO A 55 0.04 -8.02 4.00
CA PRO A 55 0.35 -6.62 3.79
C PRO A 55 -0.86 -5.74 4.10
N MET A 56 -0.73 -4.92 5.15
CA MET A 56 -1.74 -3.95 5.57
C MET A 56 -1.57 -2.60 4.88
N LEU A 57 -0.33 -2.27 4.51
CA LEU A 57 0.04 -0.96 4.03
C LEU A 57 0.78 -1.10 2.70
N LEU A 58 0.33 -0.32 1.73
CA LEU A 58 1.06 -0.02 0.51
C LEU A 58 1.71 1.35 0.69
N VAL A 59 3.02 1.41 0.53
CA VAL A 59 3.81 2.64 0.58
C VAL A 59 4.41 2.89 -0.81
N LEU A 60 4.18 4.08 -1.34
CA LEU A 60 4.74 4.53 -2.62
C LEU A 60 5.69 5.69 -2.37
N VAL A 61 6.92 5.59 -2.88
CA VAL A 61 7.85 6.71 -2.93
C VAL A 61 7.80 7.29 -4.33
N LEU A 62 7.36 8.54 -4.43
CA LEU A 62 7.11 9.22 -5.70
C LEU A 62 7.92 10.51 -5.78
N ARG A 63 8.35 10.86 -6.98
CA ARG A 63 8.92 12.18 -7.29
C ARG A 63 8.01 12.88 -8.29
N ALA A 64 7.69 14.14 -8.02
CA ALA A 64 7.03 14.98 -9.02
C ALA A 64 7.95 15.12 -10.23
N ALA A 65 7.45 14.82 -11.43
CA ALA A 65 8.16 15.28 -12.62
C ALA A 65 8.19 16.81 -12.57
N THR A 66 9.39 17.37 -12.63
CA THR A 66 9.54 18.79 -12.89
C THR A 66 9.20 18.96 -14.36
N THR A 67 7.93 19.17 -14.69
CA THR A 67 7.58 19.66 -16.02
C THR A 67 8.25 21.03 -16.15
N PRO A 68 9.15 21.26 -17.15
CA PRO A 68 9.52 22.63 -17.47
C PRO A 68 8.23 23.32 -17.92
N VAL A 69 7.84 24.39 -17.22
CA VAL A 69 6.80 25.29 -17.72
C VAL A 69 7.38 25.97 -18.97
N PRO A 70 6.72 25.91 -20.14
CA PRO A 70 7.16 26.64 -21.33
C PRO A 70 7.10 28.16 -21.13
#